data_AF-A0A535JZ16-F1
#
_entry.id   AF-A0A535JZ16-F1
#
_cell.length_a   1.000
_cell.length_b   1.000
_cell.length_c   1.000
_cell.angle_alpha   90.00
_cell.angle_beta   90.00
_cell.angle_gamma   90.00
#
_symmetry.space_group_name_H-M   'P 1'
#
loop_
_entity.id
_entity.type
_entity.pdbx_description
1 polymer ?
#
loop_
_entity_poly.entity_id
_entity_poly.type
_entity_poly.pdbx_seq_one_letter_code
_entity_poly.pdbx_strand_id
1 'polypeptide(L)'
;MSSAVRWLAVAAVAIGLVAFPYWSAAWESSRFATTVLRDMLVFAIFALSLDILVGHAGLPSLGHAAFFGGGAYAAGIASQRLGTDQLPVTLGAAVLVAGVLALVIGMLV
;
A
#
# COMPACT_ATOMS: atom_id res chain seq x y z
N MET A 1 25.10 19.62 -6.66
CA MET A 1 25.41 18.30 -6.04
C MET A 1 25.43 17.27 -7.16
N SER A 2 26.49 16.46 -7.27
CA SER A 2 26.65 15.51 -8.38
C SER A 2 25.52 14.46 -8.36
N SER A 3 24.99 14.11 -9.54
CA SER A 3 23.89 13.14 -9.70
C SER A 3 24.18 11.81 -9.01
N ALA A 4 25.45 11.40 -8.93
CA ALA A 4 25.92 10.23 -8.20
C ALA A 4 25.60 10.27 -6.70
N VAL A 5 25.80 11.42 -6.03
CA VAL A 5 25.52 11.57 -4.59
C VAL A 5 24.03 11.43 -4.29
N ARG A 6 23.17 11.93 -5.19
CA ARG A 6 21.72 11.78 -5.06
C ARG A 6 21.29 10.31 -5.17
N TRP A 7 21.82 9.57 -6.13
CA TRP A 7 21.51 8.15 -6.30
C TRP A 7 22.00 7.30 -5.12
N LEU A 8 23.18 7.61 -4.58
CA LEU A 8 23.69 6.95 -3.37
C LEU A 8 22.80 7.23 -2.15
N ALA A 9 22.33 8.47 -1.99
CA ALA A 9 21.40 8.82 -0.91
C ALA A 9 20.07 8.05 -1.03
N VAL A 10 19.50 7.96 -2.23
CA VAL A 10 18.26 7.20 -2.48
C VAL A 10 18.45 5.71 -2.18
N ALA A 11 19.56 5.13 -2.65
CA ALA A 11 19.88 3.73 -2.38
C ALA A 11 20.04 3.46 -0.88
N ALA A 12 20.72 4.34 -0.14
CA ALA A 12 20.88 4.21 1.30
C ALA A 12 19.54 4.26 2.06
N VAL A 13 18.64 5.18 1.68
CA VAL A 13 17.29 5.28 2.26
C VAL A 13 16.46 4.03 1.95
N ALA A 14 16.52 3.53 0.71
CA ALA A 14 15.80 2.32 0.30
C ALA A 14 16.29 1.08 1.06
N ILE A 15 17.61 0.92 1.20
CA ILE A 15 18.23 -0.15 1.99
C ILE A 15 17.79 -0.06 3.45
N GLY A 16 17.76 1.16 4.01
CA GLY A 16 17.19 1.42 5.33
C GLY A 16 15.75 0.90 5.42
N LEU A 17 14.85 1.37 4.57
CA LEU A 17 13.44 0.96 4.62
C LEU A 17 13.24 -0.55 4.51
N VAL A 18 14.02 -1.25 3.69
CA VAL A 18 13.95 -2.72 3.53
C VAL A 18 14.50 -3.44 4.75
N ALA A 19 15.58 -2.95 5.33
CA ALA A 19 16.18 -3.56 6.52
C ALA A 19 15.43 -3.22 7.82
N PHE A 20 14.47 -2.27 7.78
CA PHE A 20 13.71 -1.79 8.93
C PHE A 20 13.08 -2.89 9.80
N PRO A 21 12.40 -3.90 9.23
CA PRO A 21 11.79 -4.98 10.03
C PRO A 21 12.81 -5.80 10.82
N TYR A 22 14.04 -5.92 10.31
CA TYR A 22 15.07 -6.80 10.89
C TYR A 22 15.78 -6.14 12.07
N TRP A 23 16.06 -4.84 12.01
CA TRP A 23 16.67 -4.14 13.16
C TRP A 23 15.63 -3.70 14.19
N SER A 24 14.37 -3.48 13.78
CA SER A 24 13.31 -3.07 14.70
C SER A 24 12.79 -4.24 15.54
N ALA A 25 13.10 -5.48 15.17
CA ALA A 25 12.65 -6.70 15.87
C ALA A 25 13.03 -6.76 17.36
N ALA A 26 14.10 -6.09 17.78
CA ALA A 26 14.54 -6.05 19.18
C ALA A 26 13.71 -5.10 20.07
N TRP A 27 12.79 -4.31 19.49
CA TRP A 27 11.96 -3.36 20.22
C TRP A 27 10.61 -3.99 20.58
N GLU A 28 10.15 -3.82 21.82
CA GLU A 28 8.81 -4.27 22.25
C GLU A 28 7.68 -3.66 21.40
N SER A 29 7.92 -2.48 20.81
CA SER A 29 7.03 -1.77 19.91
C SER A 29 7.21 -2.12 18.42
N SER A 30 8.03 -3.11 18.08
CA SER A 30 8.38 -3.44 16.69
C SER A 30 7.17 -3.65 15.79
N ARG A 31 6.18 -4.45 16.24
CA ARG A 31 4.94 -4.70 15.51
C ARG A 31 4.15 -3.42 15.23
N PHE A 32 4.08 -2.52 16.23
CA PHE A 32 3.39 -1.25 16.07
C PHE A 32 4.14 -0.34 15.08
N ALA A 33 5.45 -0.21 15.24
CA ALA A 33 6.29 0.60 14.36
C ALA A 33 6.27 0.10 12.91
N THR A 34 6.34 -1.21 12.68
CA THR A 34 6.26 -1.81 11.34
C THR A 34 4.89 -1.59 10.70
N THR A 35 3.80 -1.69 11.49
CA THR A 35 2.44 -1.46 10.98
C THR A 35 2.23 -0.01 10.59
N VAL A 36 2.61 0.94 11.46
CA VAL A 36 2.48 2.38 11.18
C VAL A 36 3.35 2.78 9.97
N LEU A 37 4.58 2.26 9.90
CA LEU A 37 5.46 2.53 8.76
C LEU A 37 4.88 1.99 7.45
N ARG A 38 4.31 0.78 7.47
CA ARG A 38 3.62 0.22 6.31
C ARG A 38 2.47 1.13 5.86
N ASP A 39 1.63 1.58 6.78
CA ASP A 39 0.48 2.44 6.46
C ASP A 39 0.95 3.80 5.91
N MET A 40 1.99 4.40 6.50
CA MET A 40 2.62 5.62 5.99
C MET A 40 3.13 5.46 4.56
N LEU A 41 3.82 4.36 4.26
CA LEU A 41 4.36 4.08 2.92
C LEU A 41 3.24 3.88 1.90
N VAL A 42 2.18 3.15 2.26
CA VAL A 42 1.01 2.96 1.40
C VAL A 42 0.36 4.30 1.08
N PHE A 43 0.14 5.16 2.08
CA PHE A 43 -0.43 6.50 1.86
C PHE A 43 0.51 7.43 1.08
N ALA A 44 1.82 7.33 1.28
CA ALA A 44 2.79 8.12 0.52
C ALA A 44 2.81 7.73 -0.96
N ILE A 45 2.82 6.43 -1.27
CA ILE A 45 2.73 5.93 -2.66
C ILE A 45 1.39 6.34 -3.28
N PHE A 46 0.30 6.25 -2.52
CA PHE A 46 -1.02 6.67 -2.98
C PHE A 46 -1.07 8.17 -3.31
N ALA A 47 -0.54 9.02 -2.43
CA ALA A 47 -0.47 10.47 -2.63
C ALA A 47 0.39 10.83 -3.85
N LEU A 48 1.55 10.19 -4.01
CA LEU A 48 2.42 10.37 -5.18
C LEU A 48 1.72 9.94 -6.48
N SER A 49 0.99 8.83 -6.47
CA SER A 49 0.22 8.40 -7.64
C SER A 49 -0.86 9.42 -8.01
N LEU A 50 -1.51 10.03 -7.02
CA LEU A 50 -2.55 11.04 -7.25
C LEU A 50 -1.93 12.36 -7.78
N ASP A 51 -0.77 12.77 -7.26
CA ASP A 51 -0.02 13.93 -7.76
C ASP A 51 0.40 13.75 -9.23
N ILE A 52 0.78 12.54 -9.62
CA ILE A 52 1.11 12.24 -11.03
C ILE A 52 -0.17 12.25 -11.89
N LEU A 53 -1.24 11.58 -11.47
CA LEU A 53 -2.49 11.48 -12.26
C LEU A 53 -3.21 12.83 -12.42
N VAL A 54 -3.35 13.57 -11.33
CA VAL A 54 -4.09 14.83 -11.29
C VAL A 54 -3.18 16.01 -11.64
N GLY A 55 -1.99 16.06 -11.04
CA GLY A 55 -1.06 17.18 -11.20
C GLY A 55 -0.31 17.19 -12.53
N HIS A 56 0.03 16.02 -13.08
CA HIS A 56 0.81 15.93 -14.33
C HIS A 56 0.01 15.43 -15.53
N ALA A 57 -0.82 14.38 -15.36
CA ALA A 57 -1.55 13.78 -16.49
C ALA A 57 -2.91 14.45 -16.78
N GLY A 58 -3.48 15.19 -15.83
CA GLY A 58 -4.78 15.85 -15.98
C GLY A 58 -5.97 14.89 -16.16
N LEU A 59 -5.81 13.62 -15.76
CA LEU A 59 -6.82 12.56 -15.90
C LEU A 59 -7.44 12.24 -14.54
N PRO A 60 -8.61 12.80 -14.18
CA PRO A 60 -9.31 12.45 -12.94
C PRO A 60 -10.05 11.11 -13.10
N SER A 61 -9.34 9.99 -13.25
CA SER A 61 -9.92 8.64 -13.23
C SER A 61 -9.54 7.94 -11.93
N LEU A 62 -10.42 8.06 -10.92
CA LEU A 62 -10.22 7.49 -9.57
C LEU A 62 -10.80 6.07 -9.41
N GLY A 63 -11.42 5.50 -10.45
CA GLY A 63 -12.09 4.20 -10.36
C GLY A 63 -11.14 3.07 -9.93
N HIS A 64 -9.93 3.04 -10.51
CA HIS A 64 -8.91 2.04 -10.18
C HIS A 64 -8.42 2.13 -8.73
N ALA A 65 -8.34 3.35 -8.18
CA ALA A 65 -7.95 3.57 -6.79
C ALA A 65 -8.98 2.99 -5.81
N ALA A 66 -10.28 3.08 -6.13
CA ALA A 66 -11.34 2.52 -5.30
C ALA A 66 -11.25 0.98 -5.22
N PHE A 67 -11.02 0.30 -6.35
CA PHE A 67 -10.86 -1.16 -6.39
C PHE A 67 -9.60 -1.62 -5.66
N PHE A 68 -8.47 -0.93 -5.89
CA PHE A 68 -7.20 -1.27 -5.25
C PHE A 68 -7.25 -1.05 -3.73
N GLY A 69 -7.77 0.11 -3.29
CA GLY A 69 -7.90 0.44 -1.88
C GLY A 69 -8.87 -0.49 -1.15
N GLY A 70 -10.04 -0.76 -1.75
CA GLY A 70 -11.02 -1.69 -1.19
C GLY A 70 -10.48 -3.11 -1.03
N GLY A 71 -9.78 -3.63 -2.05
CA GLY A 71 -9.16 -4.95 -2.00
C GLY A 71 -8.04 -5.05 -0.94
N ALA A 72 -7.17 -4.04 -0.85
CA ALA A 72 -6.09 -4.00 0.13
C ALA A 72 -6.61 -3.93 1.58
N TYR A 73 -7.67 -3.15 1.82
CA TYR A 73 -8.31 -3.07 3.12
C TYR A 73 -8.96 -4.40 3.51
N ALA A 74 -9.65 -5.06 2.57
CA ALA A 74 -10.24 -6.39 2.77
C ALA A 74 -9.18 -7.44 3.12
N ALA A 75 -8.04 -7.44 2.42
CA ALA A 75 -6.92 -8.34 2.73
C ALA A 75 -6.35 -8.07 4.14
N GLY A 76 -6.22 -6.80 4.54
CA GLY A 76 -5.76 -6.42 5.88
C GLY A 76 -6.71 -6.85 6.99
N ILE A 77 -8.01 -6.65 6.79
CA ILE A 77 -9.04 -7.16 7.71
C ILE A 77 -9.02 -8.68 7.78
N ALA A 78 -8.91 -9.36 6.64
CA ALA A 78 -8.85 -10.81 6.59
C ALA A 78 -7.66 -11.34 7.40
N SER A 79 -6.47 -10.78 7.21
CA SER A 79 -5.27 -11.12 7.99
C SER A 79 -5.49 -10.93 9.50
N GLN A 80 -6.03 -9.77 9.92
CA GLN A 80 -6.23 -9.47 11.34
C GLN A 80 -7.36 -10.27 12.00
N ARG A 81 -8.49 -10.47 11.31
CA ARG A 81 -9.69 -11.09 11.89
C ARG A 81 -9.70 -12.60 11.79
N LEU A 82 -9.17 -13.15 10.70
CA LEU A 82 -9.09 -14.60 10.50
C LEU A 82 -7.77 -15.16 11.05
N GLY A 83 -6.84 -14.30 11.48
CA GLY A 83 -5.55 -14.71 12.02
C GLY A 83 -4.69 -15.48 11.03
N THR A 84 -4.92 -15.30 9.73
CA THR A 84 -4.29 -16.04 8.65
C THR A 84 -3.70 -15.10 7.61
N ASP A 85 -2.40 -15.24 7.39
CA ASP A 85 -1.67 -14.55 6.32
C ASP A 85 -1.57 -15.41 5.06
N GLN A 86 -2.37 -16.48 4.98
CA GLN A 86 -2.41 -17.34 3.82
C GLN A 86 -2.85 -16.55 2.59
N LEU A 87 -1.97 -16.54 1.58
CA LEU A 87 -2.18 -15.83 0.32
C LEU A 87 -3.55 -16.12 -0.31
N PRO A 88 -4.04 -17.38 -0.38
CA PRO A 88 -5.34 -17.65 -1.00
C PRO A 88 -6.52 -16.98 -0.28
N VAL A 89 -6.46 -16.88 1.05
CA VAL A 89 -7.54 -16.32 1.86
C VAL A 89 -7.57 -14.80 1.75
N THR A 90 -6.41 -14.16 1.90
CA THR A 90 -6.29 -12.70 1.82
C THR A 90 -6.51 -12.20 0.39
N LEU A 91 -6.03 -12.93 -0.63
CA LEU A 91 -6.29 -12.65 -2.03
C LEU A 91 -7.76 -12.88 -2.39
N GLY A 92 -8.38 -13.96 -1.90
CA GLY A 92 -9.80 -14.24 -2.10
C GLY A 92 -10.70 -13.13 -1.52
N ALA A 93 -10.38 -12.64 -0.32
CA ALA A 93 -11.07 -11.51 0.29
C ALA A 93 -10.91 -10.22 -0.53
N ALA A 94 -9.69 -9.94 -1.03
CA ALA A 94 -9.43 -8.78 -1.88
C ALA A 94 -10.22 -8.83 -3.19
N VAL A 95 -10.24 -9.99 -3.87
CA VAL A 95 -10.98 -10.20 -5.12
C VAL A 95 -12.48 -10.06 -4.91
N LEU A 96 -13.02 -10.65 -3.84
CA LEU A 96 -14.45 -10.54 -3.52
C LEU A 96 -14.87 -9.08 -3.32
N VAL A 97 -14.14 -8.31 -2.51
CA VAL A 97 -14.47 -6.91 -2.24
C VAL A 97 -14.29 -6.05 -3.49
N ALA A 98 -13.23 -6.25 -4.27
CA ALA A 98 -13.04 -5.54 -5.53
C ALA A 98 -14.15 -5.86 -6.55
N GLY A 99 -14.58 -7.12 -6.63
CA GLY A 99 -15.69 -7.55 -7.50
C GLY A 99 -17.04 -6.94 -7.10
N VAL A 100 -17.34 -6.88 -5.80
CA VAL A 100 -18.55 -6.19 -5.31
C VAL A 100 -18.51 -4.70 -5.62
N LEU A 101 -17.38 -4.04 -5.41
CA LEU A 101 -17.20 -2.63 -5.78
C LEU A 101 -17.39 -2.42 -7.29
N ALA A 102 -16.88 -3.33 -8.12
CA ALA A 102 -17.02 -3.27 -9.57
C ALA A 102 -18.49 -3.42 -10.01
N LEU A 103 -19.25 -4.33 -9.37
CA LEU A 103 -20.68 -4.47 -9.63
C LEU A 103 -21.46 -3.21 -9.25
N VAL A 104 -21.19 -2.63 -8.08
CA VAL A 104 -21.88 -1.42 -7.62
C VAL A 104 -21.56 -0.22 -8.51
N ILE A 105 -20.29 0.00 -8.83
CA ILE A 105 -19.86 1.10 -9.70
C ILE A 105 -20.37 0.89 -11.13
N GLY A 106 -20.30 -0.34 -11.63
CA GLY A 106 -20.79 -0.69 -12.97
C GLY A 106 -22.32 -0.60 -13.12
N MET A 107 -23.09 -0.68 -12.03
CA MET A 107 -24.53 -0.38 -12.06
C MET A 107 -24.85 1.12 -12.07
N LEU A 108 -23.90 1.97 -11.66
CA LEU A 108 -24.09 3.41 -11.52
C LEU A 108 -23.69 4.21 -12.77
N VAL A 109 -22.91 3.60 -13.66
CA VAL A 109 -22.44 4.14 -14.95
C VAL A 109 -23.24 3.52 -16.07
#